data_AF-A0A8X6X6H1-F1
#
_entry.id   AF-A0A8X6X6H1-F1
#
_cell.length_a   1.000
_cell.length_b   1.000
_cell.length_c   1.000
_cell.angle_alpha   90.00
_cell.angle_beta   90.00
_cell.angle_gamma   90.00
#
_symmetry.space_group_name_H-M   'P 1'
#
loop_
_entity.id
_entity.type
_entity.pdbx_description
1 polymer ?
#
loop_
_entity_poly.entity_id
_entity_poly.type
_entity_poly.pdbx_seq_one_letter_code
_entity_poly.pdbx_strand_id
1 'polypeptide(L)'
;MAHLDEQNGRPAQPKFFDLSSLRPQTKEEVQNALYKIPEMKLRPEKVCEEENVVTPESWNRPVKDFPYLNPVPTSMLHVDILELSKVDIDWKMLTLDRPETAPEIQIFTR
;
A
#
# COMPACT_ATOMS: atom_id res chain seq x y z
N MET A 1 -17.17 39.33 -33.65
CA MET A 1 -16.21 39.91 -32.69
C MET A 1 -16.37 39.15 -31.39
N ALA A 2 -15.61 38.08 -31.20
CA ALA A 2 -15.58 37.33 -29.94
C ALA A 2 -14.32 37.79 -29.20
N HIS A 3 -14.53 38.47 -28.07
CA HIS A 3 -13.48 38.84 -27.13
C HIS A 3 -12.88 37.56 -26.55
N LEU A 4 -11.64 37.24 -26.94
CA LEU A 4 -10.84 36.20 -26.31
C LEU A 4 -10.13 36.87 -25.12
N ASP A 5 -10.62 36.61 -23.91
CA ASP A 5 -9.91 36.98 -22.70
C ASP A 5 -8.62 36.18 -22.62
N GLU A 6 -7.53 36.91 -22.76
CA GLU A 6 -6.15 36.50 -22.57
C GLU A 6 -5.91 36.12 -21.09
N GLN A 7 -6.26 34.89 -20.72
CA GLN A 7 -5.89 34.34 -19.43
C GLN A 7 -4.46 33.80 -19.49
N ASN A 8 -3.54 34.64 -19.02
CA ASN A 8 -2.29 34.32 -18.32
C ASN A 8 -1.81 32.85 -18.40
N GLY A 9 -0.63 32.66 -18.97
CA GLY A 9 0.11 31.40 -19.11
C GLY A 9 0.46 30.66 -17.82
N ARG A 10 -0.56 30.18 -17.11
CA ARG A 10 -0.44 29.15 -16.08
C ARG A 10 -0.89 27.82 -16.69
N PRO A 11 -0.13 26.73 -16.53
CA PRO A 11 -0.58 25.41 -17.00
C PRO A 11 -1.90 25.10 -16.30
N ALA A 12 -2.91 24.68 -17.08
CA ALA A 12 -4.20 24.26 -16.56
C ALA A 12 -3.98 23.19 -15.48
N GLN A 13 -4.12 23.58 -14.22
CA GLN A 13 -4.07 22.66 -13.09
C GLN A 13 -5.23 21.69 -13.28
N PRO A 14 -4.99 20.37 -13.37
CA PRO A 14 -6.10 19.43 -13.43
C PRO A 14 -6.94 19.65 -12.18
N LYS A 15 -8.19 20.06 -12.35
CA LYS A 15 -9.17 20.18 -11.26
C LYS A 15 -9.42 18.77 -10.74
N PHE A 16 -8.57 18.31 -9.82
CA PHE A 16 -8.75 17.04 -9.16
C PHE A 16 -10.07 17.10 -8.40
N PHE A 17 -10.95 16.15 -8.63
CA PHE A 17 -12.22 16.07 -7.92
C PHE A 17 -11.91 15.53 -6.51
N ASP A 18 -11.70 16.45 -5.57
CA ASP A 18 -11.37 16.12 -4.18
C ASP A 18 -12.62 15.64 -3.43
N LEU A 19 -12.59 14.38 -3.00
CA LEU A 19 -13.65 13.72 -2.24
C LEU A 19 -13.34 13.64 -0.73
N SER A 20 -12.19 14.16 -0.28
CA SER A 20 -11.71 13.99 1.10
C SER A 20 -12.65 14.56 2.17
N SER A 21 -13.43 15.59 1.82
CA SER A 21 -14.39 16.22 2.72
C SER A 21 -15.80 15.61 2.65
N LEU A 22 -16.05 14.65 1.76
CA LEU A 22 -17.38 14.07 1.56
C LEU A 22 -17.70 13.06 2.67
N ARG A 23 -18.80 13.28 3.41
CA ARG A 23 -19.31 12.35 4.43
C ARG A 23 -20.74 11.89 4.10
N PRO A 24 -20.93 11.02 3.11
CA PRO A 24 -22.25 10.59 2.69
C PRO A 24 -22.96 9.82 3.82
N GLN A 25 -24.23 10.14 4.05
CA GLN A 25 -25.07 9.50 5.08
C GLN A 25 -26.13 8.57 4.46
N THR A 26 -26.35 8.66 3.15
CA THR A 26 -27.36 7.88 2.43
C THR A 26 -26.77 7.16 1.22
N LYS A 27 -27.41 6.06 0.79
CA LYS A 27 -26.97 5.26 -0.36
C LYS A 27 -26.98 6.06 -1.66
N GLU A 28 -27.91 6.99 -1.80
CA GLU A 28 -28.07 7.85 -2.98
C GLU A 28 -26.93 8.87 -3.08
N GLU A 29 -26.48 9.44 -1.95
CA GLU A 29 -25.33 10.33 -1.90
C GLU A 29 -24.03 9.62 -2.31
N VAL A 30 -23.85 8.37 -1.88
CA VAL A 30 -22.71 7.55 -2.29
C VAL A 30 -22.72 7.33 -3.80
N GLN A 31 -23.87 6.95 -4.36
CA GLN A 31 -23.99 6.73 -5.81
C GLN A 31 -23.70 8.00 -6.60
N ASN A 32 -24.24 9.14 -6.17
CA ASN A 32 -24.00 10.43 -6.81
C ASN A 32 -22.52 10.86 -6.74
N ALA A 33 -21.82 10.54 -5.65
CA ALA A 33 -20.39 10.78 -5.55
C ALA A 33 -19.59 9.92 -6.53
N LEU A 34 -19.95 8.64 -6.67
CA LEU A 34 -19.30 7.71 -7.60
C LEU A 34 -19.48 8.13 -9.07
N TYR A 35 -20.66 8.65 -9.45
CA TYR A 35 -20.88 9.18 -10.80
C TYR A 35 -20.01 10.39 -11.15
N LYS A 36 -19.55 11.13 -10.14
CA LYS A 36 -18.69 12.31 -10.34
C LYS A 36 -17.21 11.95 -10.44
N ILE A 37 -16.82 10.71 -10.10
CA ILE A 37 -15.45 10.24 -10.25
C ILE A 37 -15.20 10.05 -11.76
N PRO A 38 -14.31 10.84 -12.38
CA PRO A 38 -13.92 10.58 -13.76
C PRO A 38 -13.31 9.18 -13.82
N GLU A 39 -13.62 8.38 -14.85
CA GLU A 39 -13.03 7.04 -14.99
C GLU A 39 -11.50 7.16 -15.06
N MET A 40 -10.87 6.93 -13.91
CA MET A 40 -9.43 7.03 -13.77
C MET A 40 -8.85 5.73 -14.32
N LYS A 41 -8.59 5.70 -15.63
CA LYS A 41 -7.78 4.65 -16.24
C LYS A 41 -6.42 4.72 -15.56
N LEU A 42 -6.18 3.85 -14.58
CA LEU A 42 -4.87 3.60 -14.00
C LEU A 42 -3.93 3.32 -15.17
N ARG A 43 -3.14 4.32 -15.56
CA ARG A 43 -2.10 4.09 -16.53
C ARG A 43 -1.05 3.27 -15.80
N PRO A 44 -0.64 2.10 -16.32
CA PRO A 44 0.48 1.39 -15.75
C PRO A 44 1.66 2.36 -15.73
N GLU A 45 2.20 2.58 -14.54
CA GLU A 45 3.39 3.38 -14.35
C GLU A 45 4.51 2.74 -15.17
N LYS A 46 5.16 3.53 -16.03
CA LYS A 46 6.31 3.04 -16.79
C LYS A 46 7.46 2.91 -15.81
N VAL A 47 7.62 1.72 -15.24
CA VAL A 47 8.74 1.40 -14.36
C VAL A 47 10.04 1.52 -15.16
N CYS A 48 11.00 2.31 -14.69
CA CYS A 48 12.28 2.48 -15.36
C CYS A 48 13.08 1.17 -15.22
N GLU A 49 13.45 0.53 -16.34
CA GLU A 49 14.13 -0.77 -16.34
C GLU A 49 15.47 -0.74 -15.60
N GLU A 50 16.16 0.41 -15.62
CA GLU A 50 17.42 0.65 -14.92
C GLU A 50 17.31 0.56 -13.39
N GLU A 51 16.12 0.78 -12.83
CA GLU A 51 15.86 0.72 -11.38
C GLU A 51 15.64 -0.72 -10.90
N ASN A 52 15.31 -1.65 -11.81
CA ASN A 52 15.01 -3.04 -11.50
C ASN A 52 16.18 -4.02 -11.71
N VAL A 53 17.32 -3.56 -12.24
CA VAL A 53 18.49 -4.43 -12.42
C VAL A 53 19.24 -4.57 -11.09
N VAL A 54 18.95 -5.65 -10.38
CA VAL A 54 19.69 -6.05 -9.18
C VAL A 54 21.07 -6.55 -9.61
N THR A 55 22.09 -5.73 -9.37
CA THR A 55 23.51 -6.07 -9.55
C THR A 55 24.15 -6.24 -8.18
N PRO A 56 25.25 -7.00 -8.01
CA PRO A 56 25.92 -7.09 -6.70
C PRO A 56 26.35 -5.72 -6.15
N GLU A 57 26.60 -4.74 -7.02
CA GLU A 57 26.89 -3.34 -6.66
C GLU A 57 25.64 -2.57 -6.19
N SER A 58 24.43 -3.00 -6.58
CA SER A 58 23.18 -2.35 -6.16
C SER A 58 22.88 -2.51 -4.67
N TRP A 59 23.59 -3.41 -3.97
CA TRP A 59 23.47 -3.65 -2.53
C TRP A 59 24.17 -2.57 -1.72
N ASN A 60 25.11 -1.84 -2.33
CA ASN A 60 25.82 -0.72 -1.73
C ASN A 60 25.17 0.63 -2.05
N ARG A 61 24.05 0.64 -2.79
CA ARG A 61 23.34 1.90 -3.08
C ARG A 61 22.75 2.41 -1.77
N PRO A 62 22.90 3.72 -1.47
CA PRO A 62 22.21 4.30 -0.33
C PRO A 62 20.72 4.03 -0.48
N VAL A 63 20.08 3.54 0.58
CA VAL A 63 18.64 3.31 0.63
C VAL A 63 18.00 4.64 0.25
N LYS A 64 17.28 4.66 -0.88
CA LYS A 64 16.52 5.83 -1.31
C LYS A 64 15.51 6.11 -0.20
N ASP A 65 15.46 7.34 0.31
CA ASP A 65 14.45 7.75 1.28
C ASP A 65 13.08 7.68 0.61
N PHE A 66 12.44 6.53 0.69
CA PHE A 66 11.07 6.38 0.22
C PHE A 66 10.15 7.13 1.20
N PRO A 67 9.08 7.79 0.72
CA PRO A 67 8.18 8.58 1.56
C PRO A 67 7.29 7.72 2.48
N TYR A 68 7.55 6.42 2.57
CA TYR A 68 6.79 5.50 3.40
C TYR A 68 7.31 5.53 4.84
N LEU A 69 6.39 5.37 5.77
CA LEU A 69 6.72 5.17 7.17
C LEU A 69 7.57 3.91 7.32
N ASN A 70 8.49 3.91 8.30
CA ASN A 70 9.24 2.72 8.67
C ASN A 70 8.24 1.57 8.93
N PRO A 71 8.34 0.44 8.19
CA PRO A 71 7.40 -0.66 8.33
C PRO A 71 7.55 -1.40 9.67
N VAL A 72 8.63 -1.16 10.41
CA VAL A 72 8.91 -1.80 11.70
C VAL A 72 8.18 -1.03 12.82
N PRO A 73 7.23 -1.66 13.53
CA PRO A 73 6.58 -1.05 14.68
C PRO A 73 7.61 -0.72 15.78
N THR A 74 7.38 0.35 16.54
CA THR A 74 8.29 0.79 17.62
C THR A 74 8.60 -0.31 18.63
N SER A 75 7.63 -1.18 18.93
CA SER A 75 7.79 -2.33 19.84
C SER A 75 8.77 -3.38 19.32
N MET A 76 9.00 -3.45 18.01
CA MET A 76 9.86 -4.45 17.37
C MET A 76 11.27 -3.95 17.06
N LEU A 77 11.56 -2.65 17.25
CA LEU A 77 12.85 -2.04 16.87
C LEU A 77 14.06 -2.64 17.59
N HIS A 78 13.87 -3.18 18.80
CA HIS A 78 14.95 -3.70 19.65
C HIS A 78 14.85 -5.22 19.85
N VAL A 79 14.02 -5.91 19.08
CA VAL A 79 13.83 -7.36 19.20
C VAL A 79 14.96 -8.07 18.46
N ASP A 80 15.77 -8.86 19.18
CA ASP A 80 16.74 -9.75 18.56
C ASP A 80 16.02 -10.98 17.98
N ILE A 81 16.06 -11.11 16.66
CA ILE A 81 15.43 -12.22 15.93
C ILE A 81 16.04 -13.57 16.35
N LEU A 82 17.34 -13.60 16.67
CA LEU A 82 18.03 -14.82 17.10
C LEU A 82 17.65 -15.24 18.52
N GLU A 83 17.22 -14.30 19.35
CA GLU A 83 16.65 -14.59 20.65
C GLU A 83 15.22 -15.11 20.51
N LEU A 84 14.42 -14.46 19.65
CA LEU A 84 13.04 -14.85 19.39
C LEU A 84 12.93 -16.27 18.80
N SER A 85 13.89 -16.66 17.93
CA SER A 85 13.90 -17.98 17.30
C SER A 85 14.17 -19.14 18.26
N LYS A 86 14.65 -18.86 19.47
CA LYS A 86 14.87 -19.90 20.51
C LYS A 86 13.60 -20.26 21.25
N VAL A 87 12.55 -19.45 21.11
CA VAL A 87 11.25 -19.71 21.72
C VAL A 87 10.56 -20.78 20.88
N ASP A 88 10.32 -21.95 21.47
CA ASP A 88 9.48 -22.98 20.87
C ASP A 88 8.03 -22.49 20.83
N ILE A 89 7.63 -21.91 19.71
CA ILE A 89 6.27 -21.45 19.47
C ILE A 89 5.45 -22.65 18.97
N ASP A 90 4.51 -23.13 19.80
CA ASP A 90 3.52 -24.12 19.37
C ASP A 90 2.77 -23.58 18.14
N TRP A 91 2.62 -24.40 17.10
CA TRP A 91 1.87 -24.06 15.89
C TRP A 91 0.44 -23.60 16.22
N LYS A 92 -0.10 -24.07 17.34
CA LYS A 92 -1.38 -23.64 17.89
C LYS A 92 -1.42 -22.14 18.27
N MET A 93 -0.30 -21.44 18.34
CA MET A 93 -0.24 -20.01 18.63
C MET A 93 -0.03 -19.16 17.38
N LEU A 94 0.13 -19.78 16.21
CA LEU A 94 0.42 -19.08 14.94
C LEU A 94 -0.84 -18.71 14.15
N THR A 95 -1.93 -19.46 14.31
CA THR A 95 -3.19 -19.24 13.58
C THR A 95 -4.41 -19.30 14.51
N LEU A 96 -5.42 -18.49 14.22
CA LEU A 96 -6.74 -18.61 14.87
C LEU A 96 -7.51 -19.81 14.32
N ASP A 97 -7.29 -20.14 13.06
CA ASP A 97 -7.91 -21.28 12.40
C ASP A 97 -7.32 -22.60 12.92
N ARG A 98 -8.19 -23.55 13.25
CA ARG A 98 -7.81 -24.81 13.93
C ARG A 98 -8.14 -25.99 13.02
N PRO A 99 -7.19 -26.90 12.76
CA PRO A 99 -7.52 -28.14 12.08
C PRO A 99 -8.49 -28.95 12.93
N GLU A 100 -9.56 -29.42 12.30
CA GLU A 100 -10.65 -30.12 12.98
C GLU A 100 -10.39 -31.62 13.04
N THR A 101 -9.63 -32.14 12.08
CA THR A 101 -9.41 -33.58 11.95
C THR A 101 -8.10 -34.04 12.60
N ALA A 102 -8.13 -35.22 13.22
CA ALA A 102 -6.94 -35.85 13.78
C ALA A 102 -5.73 -35.97 12.82
N PRO A 103 -5.90 -36.36 11.53
CA PRO A 103 -4.76 -36.40 10.60
C PRO A 103 -4.16 -35.02 10.33
N GLU A 104 -4.97 -33.97 10.22
CA GLU A 104 -4.46 -32.61 10.04
C GLU A 104 -3.66 -32.15 11.26
N ILE A 105 -4.14 -32.42 12.48
CA ILE A 105 -3.42 -32.09 13.72
C ILE A 105 -2.04 -32.78 13.77
N GLN A 106 -1.92 -34.01 13.25
CA GLN A 106 -0.65 -34.74 13.21
C GLN A 106 0.35 -34.15 12.20
N ILE A 107 -0.09 -33.48 11.15
CA ILE A 107 0.80 -32.81 10.19
C ILE A 107 1.58 -31.68 10.87
N PHE A 108 0.95 -31.00 11.83
CA PHE A 108 1.51 -29.83 12.50
C PHE A 108 2.14 -30.13 13.87
N THR A 109 1.81 -31.27 14.48
CA THR A 109 2.35 -31.69 15.79
C THR A 109 3.43 -32.75 15.55
N ARG A 110 4.69 -32.34 15.58
CA ARG A 110 5.85 -33.23 15.41
C ARG A 110 6.61 -33.43 16.71
#